data_AF-A0A7Y2BVZ8-F1
#
_entry.id   AF-A0A7Y2BVZ8-F1
#
_cell.length_a   1.000
_cell.length_b   1.000
_cell.length_c   1.000
_cell.angle_alpha   90.00
_cell.angle_beta   90.00
_cell.angle_gamma   90.00
#
_symmetry.space_group_name_H-M   'P 1'
#
loop_
_entity.id
_entity.type
_entity.pdbx_description
1 polymer ?
#
loop_
_entity_poly.entity_id
_entity_poly.type
_entity_poly.pdbx_seq_one_letter_code
_entity_poly.pdbx_strand_id
1 'polypeptide(L)'
;MLTADMKTLITNHRAGMVATINDDGTPSVSPKATFVIIDDARIAVGNIRSPGTVANLRKRPAVEVCFIDVITRKAVRVTGTAAITPKAEAEPVLMDAFDREWAAYLDHISGFIDITVTTAELILSPAYDLGLTEDELKAQNLDKLNAL
;
A
#
# COMPACT_ATOMS: atom_id res chain seq x y z
N MET A 1 2.78 -10.52 9.51
CA MET A 1 3.68 -9.38 9.80
C MET A 1 4.54 -9.08 8.58
N LEU A 2 4.93 -7.82 8.40
CA LEU A 2 5.78 -7.34 7.33
C LEU A 2 7.26 -7.65 7.62
N THR A 3 7.94 -8.31 6.68
CA THR A 3 9.39 -8.51 6.73
C THR A 3 10.15 -7.27 6.25
N ALA A 4 11.47 -7.24 6.47
CA ALA A 4 12.34 -6.16 5.99
C ALA A 4 12.25 -5.95 4.45
N ASP A 5 12.23 -7.04 3.68
CA ASP A 5 12.11 -6.99 2.22
C ASP A 5 10.76 -6.42 1.78
N MET A 6 9.68 -6.82 2.46
CA MET A 6 8.35 -6.29 2.19
C MET A 6 8.28 -4.78 2.44
N LYS A 7 8.85 -4.33 3.57
CA LYS A 7 8.90 -2.90 3.92
C LYS A 7 9.72 -2.10 2.92
N THR A 8 10.84 -2.65 2.46
CA THR A 8 11.68 -2.03 1.42
C THR A 8 10.87 -1.85 0.13
N LEU A 9 10.17 -2.89 -0.33
CA LEU A 9 9.35 -2.81 -1.54
C LEU A 9 8.22 -1.78 -1.38
N ILE A 10 7.46 -1.82 -0.28
CA ILE A 10 6.40 -0.85 0.00
C ILE A 10 6.96 0.57 0.01
N THR A 11 8.12 0.78 0.61
CA THR A 11 8.76 2.11 0.74
C THR A 11 9.21 2.66 -0.61
N ASN A 12 9.74 1.82 -1.49
CA ASN A 12 10.21 2.22 -2.81
C ASN A 12 9.07 2.32 -3.84
N HIS A 13 7.99 1.56 -3.65
CA HIS A 13 6.86 1.44 -4.56
C HIS A 13 5.53 1.70 -3.83
N ARG A 14 5.40 2.89 -3.24
CA ARG A 14 4.30 3.26 -2.31
C ARG A 14 2.91 3.30 -2.94
N ALA A 15 2.79 3.27 -4.27
CA ALA A 15 1.51 3.21 -4.94
C ALA A 15 0.86 1.82 -4.77
N GLY A 16 0.04 1.69 -3.74
CA GLY A 16 -0.71 0.47 -3.43
C GLY A 16 -2.10 0.45 -4.07
N MET A 17 -2.47 -0.69 -4.64
CA MET A 17 -3.83 -0.95 -5.12
C MET A 17 -4.68 -1.47 -3.96
N VAL A 18 -5.61 -0.63 -3.49
CA VAL A 18 -6.46 -0.93 -2.34
C VAL A 18 -7.75 -1.56 -2.81
N ALA A 19 -7.97 -2.82 -2.43
CA ALA A 19 -9.19 -3.58 -2.68
C ALA A 19 -10.16 -3.48 -1.49
N THR A 20 -11.42 -3.22 -1.80
CA THR A 20 -12.54 -3.12 -0.85
C THR A 20 -13.80 -3.75 -1.47
N ILE A 21 -14.89 -3.83 -0.70
CA ILE A 21 -16.16 -4.43 -1.14
C ILE A 21 -17.25 -3.37 -1.16
N ASN A 22 -17.91 -3.20 -2.30
CA ASN A 22 -19.04 -2.29 -2.49
C ASN A 22 -20.29 -2.79 -1.74
N ASP A 23 -21.31 -1.94 -1.62
CA ASP A 23 -22.56 -2.30 -0.93
C ASP A 23 -23.34 -3.42 -1.61
N ASP A 24 -23.21 -3.58 -2.93
CA ASP A 24 -23.82 -4.66 -3.72
C ASP A 24 -23.00 -5.96 -3.70
N GLY A 25 -21.90 -6.00 -2.94
CA GLY A 25 -21.01 -7.15 -2.84
C GLY A 25 -19.96 -7.26 -3.95
N THR A 26 -19.95 -6.35 -4.93
CA THR A 26 -18.92 -6.34 -5.98
C THR A 26 -17.56 -5.85 -5.44
N PRO A 27 -16.43 -6.31 -6.00
CA PRO A 27 -15.12 -5.79 -5.62
C PRO A 27 -14.91 -4.37 -6.16
N SER A 28 -14.12 -3.58 -5.42
CA SER A 28 -13.68 -2.25 -5.83
C SER A 28 -12.19 -2.09 -5.55
N VAL A 29 -11.43 -1.60 -6.54
CA VAL A 29 -9.99 -1.41 -6.44
C VAL A 29 -9.63 0.02 -6.82
N SER A 30 -8.81 0.68 -6.02
CA SER A 30 -8.34 2.04 -6.31
C SER A 30 -6.90 2.25 -5.87
N PRO A 31 -6.09 3.01 -6.65
CA PRO A 31 -4.72 3.33 -6.27
C PRO A 31 -4.70 4.35 -5.14
N LYS A 32 -3.78 4.17 -4.19
CA LYS A 32 -3.40 5.17 -3.17
C LYS A 32 -1.88 5.16 -3.02
N ALA A 33 -1.29 6.34 -2.83
CA ALA A 33 0.18 6.48 -2.87
C ALA A 33 0.79 7.03 -1.58
N THR A 34 -0.01 7.61 -0.68
CA THR A 34 0.46 8.25 0.55
C THR A 34 0.56 7.25 1.70
N PHE A 35 1.13 6.07 1.44
CA PHE A 35 1.30 5.04 2.46
C PHE A 35 2.47 5.37 3.39
N VAL A 36 2.32 4.96 4.65
CA VAL A 36 3.39 4.89 5.65
C VAL A 36 3.34 3.53 6.33
N ILE A 37 4.50 3.04 6.77
CA ILE A 37 4.61 1.87 7.63
C ILE A 37 4.79 2.39 9.06
N ILE A 38 3.91 1.98 9.97
CA ILE A 38 3.99 2.34 11.39
C ILE A 38 4.87 1.34 12.11
N ASP A 39 4.60 0.05 11.91
CA ASP A 39 5.37 -1.08 12.44
C ASP A 39 5.16 -2.35 11.58
N ASP A 40 5.61 -3.50 12.08
CA ASP A 40 5.51 -4.81 11.39
C ASP A 40 4.06 -5.29 11.18
N ALA A 41 3.10 -4.73 11.92
CA ALA A 41 1.71 -5.13 11.96
C ALA A 41 0.75 -4.02 11.49
N ARG A 42 1.24 -2.82 11.19
CA ARG A 42 0.41 -1.65 10.93
C ARG A 42 0.96 -0.79 9.81
N ILE A 43 0.12 -0.53 8.81
CA ILE A 43 0.37 0.46 7.75
C ILE A 43 -0.80 1.43 7.72
N ALA A 44 -0.58 2.63 7.20
CA ALA A 44 -1.65 3.61 7.05
C ALA A 44 -1.53 4.37 5.74
N VAL A 45 -2.65 4.91 5.26
CA VAL A 45 -2.68 5.79 4.09
C VAL A 45 -3.50 7.05 4.34
N GLY A 46 -2.98 8.18 3.88
CA GLY A 46 -3.62 9.49 4.04
C GLY A 46 -4.88 9.59 3.17
N ASN A 47 -6.03 9.83 3.78
CA ASN A 47 -7.28 10.03 3.05
C ASN A 47 -7.39 11.45 2.49
N ILE A 48 -6.98 11.61 1.24
CA ILE A 48 -7.07 12.88 0.50
C ILE A 48 -8.34 12.91 -0.38
N ARG A 49 -8.55 11.89 -1.22
CA ARG A 49 -9.68 11.77 -2.17
C ARG A 49 -10.16 10.32 -2.30
N SER A 50 -10.71 9.74 -1.23
CA SER A 50 -11.10 8.32 -1.21
C SER A 50 -12.54 8.06 -0.73
N PRO A 51 -13.57 8.78 -1.22
CA PRO A 51 -14.93 8.65 -0.68
C PRO A 51 -15.49 7.22 -0.76
N GLY A 52 -15.32 6.54 -1.90
CA GLY A 52 -15.78 5.15 -2.07
C GLY A 52 -15.03 4.15 -1.17
N THR A 53 -13.71 4.23 -1.13
CA THR A 53 -12.87 3.39 -0.26
C THR A 53 -13.27 3.56 1.22
N VAL A 54 -13.42 4.80 1.69
CA VAL A 54 -13.80 5.10 3.07
C VAL A 54 -15.22 4.61 3.37
N ALA A 55 -16.17 4.82 2.46
CA ALA A 55 -17.54 4.35 2.63
C ALA A 55 -17.60 2.81 2.75
N ASN A 56 -16.84 2.10 1.91
CA ASN A 56 -16.75 0.65 1.96
C ASN A 56 -16.13 0.18 3.29
N LEU A 57 -14.98 0.74 3.69
CA LEU A 57 -14.25 0.31 4.89
C LEU A 57 -14.98 0.60 6.20
N ARG A 58 -15.75 1.68 6.27
CA ARG A 58 -16.60 1.96 7.45
C ARG A 58 -17.64 0.87 7.71
N LYS A 59 -18.15 0.23 6.65
CA LYS A 59 -19.15 -0.82 6.75
C LYS A 59 -18.53 -2.21 6.82
N ARG A 60 -17.41 -2.41 6.11
CA ARG A 60 -16.74 -3.69 5.89
C ARG A 60 -15.24 -3.46 6.00
N PRO A 61 -14.62 -3.68 7.16
CA PRO A 61 -13.24 -3.28 7.39
C PRO A 61 -12.23 -4.15 6.66
N ALA A 62 -12.63 -5.29 6.09
CA ALA A 62 -11.74 -6.16 5.32
C ALA A 62 -11.13 -5.41 4.13
N VAL A 63 -9.80 -5.48 4.04
CA VAL A 63 -9.02 -4.77 3.01
C VAL A 63 -7.86 -5.64 2.55
N GLU A 64 -7.52 -5.49 1.28
CA GLU A 64 -6.24 -5.96 0.76
C GLU A 64 -5.54 -4.82 0.02
N VAL A 65 -4.22 -4.75 0.14
CA VAL A 65 -3.39 -3.79 -0.57
C VAL A 65 -2.29 -4.53 -1.30
N CYS A 66 -2.17 -4.28 -2.61
CA CYS A 66 -1.09 -4.83 -3.44
C CYS A 66 -0.14 -3.72 -3.87
N PHE A 67 1.13 -3.82 -3.46
CA PHE A 67 2.23 -2.97 -3.89
C PHE A 67 3.05 -3.72 -4.93
N ILE A 68 3.45 -3.06 -6.02
CA ILE A 68 4.12 -3.71 -7.14
C ILE A 68 5.40 -2.96 -7.47
N ASP A 69 6.51 -3.70 -7.47
CA ASP A 69 7.74 -3.30 -8.14
C ASP A 69 7.76 -3.93 -9.54
N VAL A 70 7.44 -3.11 -10.54
CA VAL A 70 7.44 -3.55 -11.95
C VAL A 70 8.85 -3.81 -12.50
N ILE A 71 9.88 -3.26 -11.87
CA ILE A 71 11.26 -3.36 -12.32
C ILE A 71 11.83 -4.71 -11.90
N THR A 72 11.69 -5.08 -10.61
CA THR A 72 12.09 -6.41 -10.14
C THR A 72 11.03 -7.47 -10.39
N ARG A 73 9.80 -7.08 -10.77
CA ARG A 73 8.65 -7.98 -10.91
C ARG A 73 8.33 -8.71 -9.61
N LYS A 74 8.38 -7.97 -8.51
CA LYS A 74 7.96 -8.41 -7.19
C LYS A 74 6.70 -7.65 -6.76
N ALA A 75 5.93 -8.24 -5.88
CA ALA A 75 4.82 -7.56 -5.23
C ALA A 75 4.78 -7.89 -3.75
N VAL A 76 4.20 -6.98 -2.97
CA VAL A 76 3.79 -7.27 -1.59
C VAL A 76 2.27 -7.18 -1.54
N ARG A 77 1.65 -8.28 -1.11
CA ARG A 77 0.23 -8.32 -0.78
C ARG A 77 0.07 -8.24 0.72
N VAL A 78 -0.70 -7.25 1.17
CA VAL A 78 -1.06 -7.05 2.58
C VAL A 78 -2.56 -7.26 2.72
N THR A 79 -2.96 -8.23 3.52
CA THR A 79 -4.37 -8.49 3.85
C THR A 79 -4.62 -8.13 5.31
N GLY A 80 -5.72 -7.46 5.60
CA GLY A 80 -5.99 -6.98 6.95
C GLY A 80 -7.39 -6.41 7.15
N THR A 81 -7.50 -5.63 8.22
CA THR A 81 -8.69 -4.83 8.52
C THR A 81 -8.31 -3.37 8.66
N ALA A 82 -9.21 -2.47 8.25
CA ALA A 82 -8.98 -1.04 8.30
C ALA A 82 -9.97 -0.31 9.22
N ALA A 83 -9.45 0.67 9.94
CA ALA A 83 -10.24 1.69 10.63
C ALA A 83 -10.04 3.05 9.96
N ILE A 84 -11.06 3.90 10.04
CA ILE A 84 -11.01 5.27 9.52
C ILE A 84 -10.85 6.22 10.69
N THR A 85 -9.69 6.87 10.78
CA THR A 85 -9.37 7.81 11.86
C THR A 85 -9.40 9.25 11.34
N PRO A 86 -10.30 10.12 11.82
CA PRO A 86 -10.26 11.54 11.50
C PRO A 86 -8.90 12.15 11.86
N LYS A 87 -8.40 13.11 11.06
CA LYS A 87 -7.07 13.71 11.31
C LYS A 87 -6.96 14.32 12.72
N ALA A 88 -8.05 14.92 13.22
CA ALA A 88 -8.10 15.52 14.56
C ALA A 88 -8.00 14.51 15.71
N GLU A 89 -8.23 13.22 15.44
CA GLU A 89 -8.22 12.13 16.42
C GLU A 89 -6.99 11.22 16.24
N ALA A 90 -6.07 11.59 15.34
CA ALA A 90 -4.92 10.77 15.02
C ALA A 90 -3.90 10.72 16.17
N GLU A 91 -3.41 9.51 16.44
CA GLU A 91 -2.33 9.30 17.40
C GLU A 91 -1.04 10.01 16.96
N PRO A 92 -0.20 10.48 17.90
CA PRO A 92 1.06 11.15 17.56
C PRO A 92 1.95 10.36 16.61
N VAL A 93 2.07 9.04 16.82
CA VAL A 93 2.89 8.16 15.95
C VAL A 93 2.46 8.18 14.50
N LEU A 94 1.15 8.29 14.25
CA LEU A 94 0.59 8.37 12.90
C LEU A 94 0.89 9.74 12.29
N MET A 95 0.66 10.82 13.06
CA MET A 95 0.96 12.18 12.63
C MET A 95 2.45 12.36 12.30
N ASP A 96 3.35 11.89 13.16
CA ASP A 96 4.80 11.98 12.97
C ASP A 96 5.27 11.20 11.73
N ALA A 97 4.68 10.03 11.47
CA ALA A 97 4.98 9.25 10.28
C ALA A 97 4.57 10.00 9.00
N PHE A 98 3.39 10.63 8.99
CA PHE A 98 2.91 11.39 7.84
C PHE A 98 3.62 12.74 7.67
N ASP A 99 4.03 13.39 8.75
CA ASP A 99 4.87 14.59 8.68
C ASP A 99 6.21 14.26 8.00
N ARG A 100 6.88 13.21 8.46
CA ARG A 100 8.16 12.78 7.88
C ARG A 100 8.07 12.41 6.40
N GLU A 101 7.06 11.64 6.00
CA GLU A 101 6.99 11.08 4.65
C GLU A 101 6.18 11.94 3.67
N TRP A 102 5.24 12.73 4.17
CA TRP A 102 4.19 13.39 3.38
C TRP A 102 3.83 14.80 3.87
N ALA A 103 4.76 15.53 4.52
CA ALA A 103 4.53 16.90 5.01
C ALA A 103 3.76 17.80 4.02
N ALA A 104 4.17 17.81 2.75
CA ALA A 104 3.56 18.62 1.70
C ALA A 104 2.08 18.30 1.41
N TYR A 105 1.58 17.14 1.85
CA TYR A 105 0.19 16.71 1.66
C TYR A 105 -0.64 16.77 2.94
N LEU A 106 -0.03 17.02 4.11
CA LEU A 106 -0.71 16.96 5.40
C LEU A 106 -1.98 17.81 5.44
N ASP A 107 -1.94 19.03 4.89
CA ASP A 107 -3.09 19.95 4.86
C ASP A 107 -4.24 19.45 3.97
N HIS A 108 -3.95 18.55 3.04
CA HIS A 108 -4.94 17.92 2.17
C HIS A 108 -5.46 16.57 2.71
N ILE A 109 -4.90 16.08 3.82
CA ILE A 109 -5.34 14.84 4.46
C ILE A 109 -6.49 15.15 5.41
N SER A 110 -7.65 14.55 5.15
CA SER A 110 -8.84 14.66 6.01
C SER A 110 -8.85 13.67 7.19
N GLY A 111 -8.05 12.62 7.08
CA GLY A 111 -7.93 11.53 8.05
C GLY A 111 -7.12 10.39 7.47
N PHE A 112 -7.15 9.25 8.12
CA PHE A 112 -6.28 8.13 7.81
C PHE A 112 -7.11 6.85 7.64
N ILE A 113 -6.69 6.02 6.69
CA ILE A 113 -7.12 4.63 6.62
C ILE A 113 -5.99 3.84 7.29
N ASP A 114 -6.25 3.40 8.51
CA ASP A 114 -5.29 2.69 9.36
C ASP A 114 -5.53 1.18 9.25
N ILE A 115 -4.54 0.43 8.79
CA ILE A 115 -4.67 -0.97 8.40
C ILE A 115 -3.86 -1.83 9.36
N THR A 116 -4.56 -2.66 10.13
CA THR A 116 -3.96 -3.75 10.89
C THR A 116 -3.73 -4.95 9.97
N VAL A 117 -2.47 -5.31 9.80
CA VAL A 117 -1.99 -6.41 8.95
C VAL A 117 -2.33 -7.74 9.62
N THR A 118 -3.15 -8.56 8.96
CA THR A 118 -3.41 -9.95 9.37
C THR A 118 -2.42 -10.89 8.70
N THR A 119 -2.21 -10.74 7.40
CA THR A 119 -1.20 -11.48 6.64
C THR A 119 -0.47 -10.57 5.67
N ALA A 120 0.78 -10.93 5.37
CA ALA A 120 1.56 -10.27 4.34
C ALA A 120 2.36 -11.32 3.56
N GLU A 121 2.45 -11.13 2.25
CA GLU A 121 3.09 -12.07 1.34
C GLU A 121 3.96 -11.32 0.34
N LEU A 122 5.20 -11.80 0.17
CA LEU A 122 6.09 -11.37 -0.89
C LEU A 122 5.85 -12.29 -2.07
N ILE A 123 5.41 -11.72 -3.18
CA ILE A 123 5.05 -12.45 -4.39
C ILE A 123 6.14 -12.21 -5.42
N LEU A 124 6.67 -13.31 -5.97
CA LEU A 124 7.64 -13.29 -7.05
C LEU A 124 6.95 -13.61 -8.37
N SER A 125 7.39 -12.96 -9.45
CA SER A 125 6.90 -13.29 -10.79
C SER A 125 7.34 -14.69 -11.25
N PRO A 126 6.57 -15.38 -12.11
CA PRO A 126 6.99 -16.66 -12.69
C PRO A 126 8.33 -16.65 -13.45
N ALA A 127 8.87 -15.46 -13.78
CA ALA A 127 10.21 -15.33 -14.32
C ALA A 127 11.29 -15.92 -13.41
N TYR A 128 11.12 -15.81 -12.10
CA TYR A 128 12.05 -16.39 -11.12
C TYR A 128 12.02 -17.92 -11.18
N ASP A 129 10.87 -18.54 -11.44
CA ASP A 129 10.74 -19.99 -11.64
C ASP A 129 11.45 -20.47 -12.92
N LEU A 130 11.64 -19.58 -13.89
CA LEU A 130 12.40 -19.81 -15.12
C LEU A 130 13.90 -19.55 -14.96
N GLY A 131 14.37 -19.21 -13.75
CA GLY A 131 15.78 -18.99 -13.45
C GLY A 131 16.30 -17.58 -13.70
N LEU A 132 15.43 -16.62 -14.05
CA LEU A 132 15.83 -15.22 -14.17
C LEU A 132 16.18 -14.65 -12.79
N THR A 133 17.33 -14.00 -12.72
CA THR A 133 17.78 -13.29 -11.53
C THR A 133 17.12 -11.91 -11.42
N GLU A 134 17.14 -11.34 -10.22
CA GLU A 134 16.63 -9.98 -10.02
C GLU A 134 17.40 -8.95 -10.85
N ASP A 135 18.72 -9.08 -10.99
CA ASP A 135 19.54 -8.14 -11.74
C ASP A 135 19.25 -8.18 -13.24
N GLU A 136 19.03 -9.37 -13.80
CA GLU A 136 18.58 -9.53 -15.20
C GLU A 136 17.20 -8.89 -15.42
N LEU A 137 16.26 -9.10 -14.49
CA LEU A 137 14.93 -8.48 -14.57
C LEU A 137 15.00 -6.96 -14.47
N LYS A 138 15.79 -6.43 -13.54
CA LYS A 138 16.01 -4.99 -13.39
C LYS A 138 16.56 -4.38 -14.69
N ALA A 139 17.63 -4.95 -15.24
CA ALA A 139 18.25 -4.47 -16.46
C ALA A 139 17.23 -4.45 -17.62
N GLN A 140 16.58 -5.59 -17.88
CA GLN A 140 15.60 -5.72 -18.98
C GLN A 140 14.41 -4.76 -18.84
N ASN A 141 13.88 -4.57 -17.64
CA ASN A 141 12.69 -3.74 -17.43
C ASN A 141 13.01 -2.24 -17.41
N LEU A 142 14.19 -1.84 -16.91
CA LEU A 142 14.65 -0.47 -17.00
C LEU A 142 14.93 -0.08 -18.46
N ASP A 143 15.57 -0.96 -19.25
CA ASP A 143 15.80 -0.71 -20.68
C ASP A 143 14.49 -0.47 -21.43
N LYS A 144 13.45 -1.27 -21.14
CA LYS A 144 12.11 -1.07 -21.71
C LYS A 144 11.47 0.24 -21.27
N LEU A 145 11.57 0.59 -19.99
CA LEU A 145 10.96 1.82 -19.48
C LEU A 145 11.64 3.07 -20.02
N ASN A 146 12.96 3.06 -20.16
CA ASN A 146 13.75 4.15 -20.74
C ASN A 146 13.50 4.34 -22.24
N ALA A 147 12.88 3.37 -22.92
CA ALA A 147 12.55 3.43 -24.34
C ALA A 147 11.14 3.96 -24.63
N LEU A 148 10.33 4.30 -23.61
CA LEU A 148 9.02 4.95 -23.76
C LEU A 148 9.15 6.45 -24.06
#